data_AF-A0A022RGH8-F1
#
_entry.id   AF-A0A022RGH8-F1
#
_cell.length_a   1.000
_cell.length_b   1.000
_cell.length_c   1.000
_cell.angle_alpha   90.00
_cell.angle_beta   90.00
_cell.angle_gamma   90.00
#
_symmetry.space_group_name_H-M   'P 1'
#
loop_
_entity.id
_entity.type
_entity.pdbx_description
1 polymer ?
#
loop_
_entity_poly.entity_id
_entity_poly.type
_entity_poly.pdbx_seq_one_letter_code
_entity_poly.pdbx_strand_id
1 'polypeptide(L)'
;ARNAAIANSYFVCSINRVGTEIFPNPFTSGDGKPQHADFGHFYGSTHVSAPDASCTPSLSRHRDGLLISEVDLNLCRQIKDKWGFRMTARYDIYADLLARYLKPDFEPQVVCDPFSNKKSS
;
A
#
# COMPACT_ATOMS: atom_id res chain seq x y z
N ALA A 1 4.29 -0.75 -0.80
CA ALA A 1 4.92 -1.38 -1.97
C ALA A 1 5.52 -2.76 -1.68
N ARG A 2 6.46 -2.89 -0.73
CA ARG A 2 7.09 -4.19 -0.42
C ARG A 2 6.11 -5.31 -0.07
N ASN A 3 5.08 -5.03 0.74
CA ASN A 3 4.03 -6.02 1.03
C ASN A 3 3.27 -6.45 -0.24
N ALA A 4 2.98 -5.53 -1.16
CA ALA A 4 2.30 -5.87 -2.41
C ALA A 4 3.13 -6.86 -3.25
N ALA A 5 4.45 -6.71 -3.28
CA ALA A 5 5.36 -7.64 -3.96
C ALA A 5 5.30 -9.05 -3.36
N ILE A 6 5.33 -9.14 -2.02
CA ILE A 6 5.27 -10.38 -1.25
C ILE A 6 3.91 -11.08 -1.41
N ALA A 7 2.83 -10.38 -1.06
CA ALA A 7 1.48 -10.96 -0.97
C ALA A 7 0.96 -11.50 -2.31
N ASN A 8 1.44 -10.94 -3.42
CA ASN A 8 0.96 -11.29 -4.76
C ASN A 8 2.01 -11.96 -5.65
N SER A 9 3.24 -12.10 -5.13
CA SER A 9 4.38 -12.74 -5.77
C SER A 9 4.72 -12.13 -7.15
N TYR A 10 4.94 -10.81 -7.17
CA TYR A 10 5.45 -10.07 -8.33
C TYR A 10 6.41 -8.94 -7.91
N PHE A 11 7.13 -8.36 -8.86
CA PHE A 11 8.03 -7.22 -8.59
C PHE A 11 7.26 -5.91 -8.51
N VAL A 12 7.63 -5.03 -7.57
CA VAL A 12 7.01 -3.70 -7.41
C VAL A 12 8.09 -2.63 -7.45
N CYS A 13 7.94 -1.68 -8.38
CA CYS A 13 8.79 -0.50 -8.47
C CYS A 13 8.09 0.70 -7.81
N SER A 14 8.65 1.21 -6.72
CA SER A 14 8.11 2.35 -5.99
C SER A 14 8.88 3.60 -6.37
N ILE A 15 8.24 4.55 -7.04
CA ILE A 15 8.87 5.79 -7.48
C ILE A 15 8.18 6.96 -6.79
N ASN A 16 8.97 7.85 -6.20
CA ASN A 16 8.49 9.10 -5.63
C ASN A 16 9.36 10.28 -6.08
N ARG A 17 8.76 11.46 -6.12
CA ARG A 17 9.42 12.72 -6.47
C ARG A 17 10.41 13.13 -5.37
N VAL A 18 11.34 14.03 -5.68
CA VAL A 18 12.26 14.68 -4.75
C VAL A 18 12.11 16.20 -4.82
N GLY A 19 12.49 16.90 -3.75
CA GLY A 19 12.50 18.37 -3.70
C GLY A 19 11.20 18.97 -3.17
N THR A 20 11.10 20.29 -3.20
CA THR A 20 9.94 21.05 -2.73
C THR A 20 9.46 21.95 -3.87
N GLU A 21 8.17 21.89 -4.16
CA GLU A 21 7.55 22.72 -5.20
C GLU A 21 6.87 23.92 -4.57
N ILE A 22 7.03 25.09 -5.21
CA ILE A 22 6.41 26.33 -4.78
C ILE A 22 5.43 26.77 -5.88
N PHE A 23 4.20 27.03 -5.50
CA PHE A 23 3.14 27.45 -6.40
C PHE A 23 2.87 28.96 -6.34
N PRO A 24 2.38 29.59 -7.43
CA PRO A 24 2.16 31.04 -7.47
C PRO A 24 1.07 31.54 -6.50
N ASN A 25 0.03 30.73 -6.27
CA ASN A 25 -1.09 31.10 -5.42
C ASN A 25 -1.05 30.31 -4.11
N PRO A 26 -1.26 30.95 -2.96
CA PRO A 26 -1.26 30.26 -1.68
C PRO A 26 -2.49 29.36 -1.53
N PHE A 27 -2.32 28.28 -0.78
CA PHE A 27 -3.37 27.30 -0.49
C PHE A 27 -3.24 26.80 0.96
N THR A 28 -4.25 26.05 1.43
CA THR A 28 -4.26 25.45 2.77
C THR A 28 -4.15 23.93 2.67
N SER A 29 -3.58 23.30 3.70
CA SER A 29 -3.43 21.83 3.78
C SER A 29 -4.52 21.15 4.61
N GLY A 30 -5.54 21.90 5.05
CA GLY A 30 -6.63 21.37 5.89
C GLY A 30 -6.22 21.02 7.33
N ASP A 31 -5.03 21.44 7.78
CA ASP A 31 -4.48 21.17 9.12
C ASP A 31 -4.64 22.35 10.09
N GLY A 32 -5.43 23.36 9.71
CA GLY A 32 -5.69 24.56 10.52
C GLY A 32 -4.53 25.56 10.56
N LYS A 33 -3.43 25.33 9.82
CA LYS A 33 -2.32 26.29 9.70
C LYS A 33 -2.64 27.40 8.69
N PRO A 34 -1.89 28.52 8.72
CA PRO A 34 -2.02 29.58 7.71
C PRO A 34 -1.77 29.06 6.29
N GLN A 35 -2.33 29.77 5.32
CA GLN A 35 -2.05 29.49 3.91
C GLN A 35 -0.56 29.64 3.60
N HIS A 36 -0.05 28.79 2.72
CA HIS A 36 1.34 28.76 2.30
C HIS A 36 1.43 28.43 0.81
N ALA A 37 2.61 28.55 0.23
CA ALA A 37 2.84 28.36 -1.21
C ALA A 37 3.67 27.11 -1.52
N ASP A 38 4.30 26.48 -0.53
CA ASP A 38 5.09 25.27 -0.70
C ASP A 38 4.23 24.01 -0.55
N PHE A 39 4.36 23.06 -1.46
CA PHE A 39 3.56 21.83 -1.43
C PHE A 39 4.04 20.79 -0.41
N GLY A 40 5.08 21.14 0.35
CA GLY A 40 5.82 20.20 1.17
C GLY A 40 6.95 19.50 0.42
N HIS A 41 7.77 18.79 1.20
CA HIS A 41 8.97 18.16 0.71
C HIS A 41 8.70 16.72 0.24
N PHE A 42 8.92 16.46 -1.05
CA PHE A 42 8.90 15.12 -1.61
C PHE A 42 10.17 14.36 -1.21
N TYR A 43 10.00 13.10 -0.77
CA TYR A 43 11.02 12.36 -0.03
C TYR A 43 11.77 11.30 -0.83
N GLY A 44 11.60 11.24 -2.16
CA GLY A 44 12.25 10.27 -3.03
C GLY A 44 12.16 8.85 -2.48
N SER A 45 13.31 8.24 -2.16
CA SER A 45 13.37 6.89 -1.59
C SER A 45 12.84 5.79 -2.53
N THR A 46 12.98 6.04 -3.84
CA THR A 46 12.63 5.11 -4.91
C THR A 46 13.39 3.79 -4.74
N HIS A 47 12.71 2.65 -4.87
CA HIS A 47 13.29 1.31 -4.72
C HIS A 47 12.47 0.25 -5.47
N VAL A 48 13.08 -0.93 -5.69
CA VAL A 48 12.40 -2.11 -6.27
C VAL A 48 12.28 -3.19 -5.21
N SER A 49 11.06 -3.71 -5.02
CA SER A 49 10.77 -4.86 -4.15
C SER A 49 10.52 -6.12 -4.98
N ALA A 50 11.11 -7.23 -4.56
CA ALA A 50 11.00 -8.53 -5.21
C ALA A 50 9.95 -9.42 -4.53
N PRO A 51 9.44 -10.45 -5.23
CA PRO A 51 8.45 -11.37 -4.67
C PRO A 51 8.96 -12.17 -3.48
N ASP A 52 10.27 -12.43 -3.37
CA ASP A 52 10.92 -13.19 -2.30
C ASP A 52 11.17 -12.38 -1.01
N ALA A 53 10.53 -11.21 -0.90
CA ALA A 53 10.70 -10.21 0.16
C ALA A 53 12.03 -9.43 0.14
N SER A 54 12.93 -9.68 -0.81
CA SER A 54 14.12 -8.83 -0.99
C SER A 54 13.75 -7.46 -1.58
N CYS A 55 14.65 -6.49 -1.41
CA CYS A 55 14.43 -5.12 -1.87
C CYS A 55 15.78 -4.44 -2.13
N THR A 56 15.84 -3.59 -3.16
CA THR A 56 17.00 -2.73 -3.37
C THR A 56 17.10 -1.69 -2.26
N PRO A 57 18.31 -1.16 -1.99
CA PRO A 57 18.44 0.09 -1.24
C PRO A 57 17.63 1.21 -1.92
N SER A 58 17.12 2.13 -1.10
CA SER A 58 16.37 3.29 -1.60
C SER A 58 17.31 4.34 -2.19
N LEU A 59 16.85 5.02 -3.26
CA LEU A 59 17.50 6.22 -3.78
C LEU A 59 17.45 7.39 -2.78
N SER A 60 18.18 8.46 -3.09
CA SER A 60 18.24 9.67 -2.27
C SER A 60 16.85 10.26 -1.99
N ARG A 61 16.73 10.93 -0.84
CA ARG A 61 15.51 11.65 -0.45
C ARG A 61 15.39 13.05 -1.06
N HIS A 62 16.50 13.60 -1.54
CA HIS A 62 16.62 15.02 -1.91
C HIS A 62 17.41 15.27 -3.21
N ARG A 63 17.83 14.21 -3.91
CA ARG A 63 18.54 14.33 -5.19
C ARG A 63 17.85 13.50 -6.24
N ASP A 64 17.85 14.01 -7.46
CA ASP A 64 17.48 13.25 -8.64
C ASP A 64 18.37 12.01 -8.75
N GLY A 65 17.82 10.94 -9.32
CA GLY A 65 18.54 9.68 -9.44
C GLY A 65 17.87 8.70 -10.39
N LEU A 66 18.69 7.80 -10.91
CA LEU A 66 18.29 6.68 -11.76
C LEU A 66 18.61 5.38 -11.04
N LEU A 67 17.60 4.51 -10.88
CA LEU A 67 17.76 3.17 -10.33
C LEU A 67 17.61 2.15 -11.46
N ILE A 68 18.67 1.40 -11.73
CA ILE A 68 18.66 0.28 -12.68
C ILE A 68 18.70 -1.01 -11.87
N SER A 69 17.75 -1.92 -12.13
CA SER A 69 17.68 -3.22 -11.47
C SER A 69 17.48 -4.31 -12.51
N GLU A 70 18.32 -5.33 -12.46
CA GLU A 70 18.09 -6.56 -13.22
C GLU A 70 17.02 -7.40 -12.52
N VAL A 71 16.13 -8.02 -13.30
CA VAL A 71 14.96 -8.73 -12.80
C VAL A 71 14.77 -10.02 -13.58
N ASP A 72 14.81 -11.17 -12.90
CA ASP A 72 14.36 -12.45 -13.46
C ASP A 72 12.88 -12.67 -13.15
N LEU A 73 12.03 -12.61 -14.18
CA LEU A 73 10.59 -12.80 -14.05
C LEU A 73 10.21 -14.23 -13.65
N ASN A 74 11.09 -15.22 -13.85
CA ASN A 74 10.85 -16.59 -13.39
C ASN A 74 10.75 -16.68 -11.87
N LEU A 75 11.36 -15.75 -11.13
CA LEU A 75 11.26 -15.69 -9.67
C LEU A 75 9.81 -15.55 -9.21
N CYS A 76 8.95 -14.87 -9.98
CA CYS A 76 7.53 -14.74 -9.66
C CYS A 76 6.84 -16.11 -9.58
N ARG A 77 7.15 -17.02 -10.51
CA ARG A 77 6.58 -18.38 -10.51
C ARG A 77 7.15 -19.19 -9.34
N GLN A 78 8.48 -19.17 -9.15
CA GLN A 78 9.13 -19.90 -8.07
C GLN A 78 8.55 -19.56 -6.69
N ILE A 79 8.31 -18.27 -6.42
CA ILE A 79 7.74 -17.82 -5.15
C ILE A 79 6.24 -18.16 -5.02
N LYS A 80 5.46 -18.08 -6.11
CA LYS A 80 4.05 -18.53 -6.10
C LYS A 80 3.95 -20.00 -5.71
N ASP A 81 4.78 -20.85 -6.31
CA ASP A 81 4.77 -22.29 -6.06
C ASP A 81 5.24 -22.62 -4.63
N LYS A 82 6.25 -21.88 -4.13
CA LYS A 82 6.80 -22.07 -2.79
C LYS A 82 5.86 -21.64 -1.66
N TRP A 83 5.25 -20.46 -1.77
CA TRP A 83 4.44 -19.88 -0.68
C TRP A 83 2.95 -20.16 -0.82
N GLY A 84 2.46 -20.40 -2.04
CA GLY A 84 1.08 -20.81 -2.26
C GLY A 84 0.03 -19.74 -1.91
N PHE A 85 0.39 -18.46 -1.74
CA PHE A 85 -0.58 -17.42 -1.37
C PHE A 85 -1.78 -17.35 -2.33
N ARG A 86 -1.56 -17.53 -3.63
CA ARG A 86 -2.66 -17.57 -4.60
C ARG A 86 -3.55 -18.81 -4.48
N MET A 87 -2.96 -19.93 -4.10
CA MET A 87 -3.67 -21.19 -3.86
C MET A 87 -4.52 -21.11 -2.58
N THR A 88 -4.03 -20.42 -1.55
CA THR A 88 -4.71 -20.30 -0.25
C THR A 88 -5.51 -19.01 -0.09
N ALA A 89 -5.63 -18.19 -1.14
CA ALA A 89 -6.25 -16.87 -1.08
C ALA A 89 -7.78 -16.88 -0.88
N ARG A 90 -8.46 -17.99 -1.18
CA ARG A 90 -9.91 -18.16 -0.99
C ARG A 90 -10.73 -16.99 -1.57
N TYR A 91 -10.40 -16.57 -2.79
CA TYR A 91 -10.96 -15.36 -3.39
C TYR A 91 -12.50 -15.36 -3.43
N ASP A 92 -13.13 -16.51 -3.65
CA ASP A 92 -14.60 -16.62 -3.68
C ASP A 92 -15.25 -16.20 -2.34
N ILE A 93 -14.66 -16.60 -1.21
CA ILE A 93 -15.17 -16.22 0.12
C ILE A 93 -15.06 -14.70 0.33
N TYR A 94 -13.93 -14.11 -0.08
CA TYR A 94 -13.73 -12.66 0.04
C TYR A 94 -14.64 -11.88 -0.90
N ALA A 95 -14.90 -12.40 -2.11
CA ALA A 95 -15.85 -11.80 -3.05
C ALA A 95 -17.26 -11.72 -2.42
N ASP A 96 -17.74 -12.82 -1.84
CA ASP A 96 -19.03 -12.85 -1.16
C ASP A 96 -19.09 -11.95 0.08
N LEU A 97 -18.02 -11.92 0.88
CA LEU A 97 -17.92 -11.05 2.06
C LEU A 97 -17.98 -9.57 1.67
N LEU A 98 -17.20 -9.15 0.66
CA LEU A 98 -17.19 -7.77 0.19
C LEU A 98 -18.53 -7.40 -0.46
N ALA A 99 -19.14 -8.31 -1.22
CA ALA A 99 -20.47 -8.09 -1.79
C ALA A 99 -21.55 -7.89 -0.71
N ARG A 100 -21.47 -8.64 0.41
CA ARG A 100 -22.37 -8.44 1.56
C ARG A 100 -22.09 -7.12 2.28
N TYR A 101 -20.82 -6.76 2.48
CA TYR A 101 -20.42 -5.52 3.17
C TYR A 101 -20.98 -4.25 2.52
N LEU A 102 -21.16 -4.26 1.20
CA LEU A 102 -21.66 -3.11 0.45
C LEU A 102 -23.19 -2.92 0.51
N LYS A 103 -23.94 -3.87 1.10
CA LYS A 103 -25.41 -3.75 1.16
C LYS A 103 -25.83 -2.73 2.22
N PRO A 104 -26.92 -1.96 1.99
CA PRO A 104 -27.41 -0.98 2.97
C PRO A 104 -27.83 -1.58 4.33
N ASP A 105 -28.23 -2.85 4.33
CA ASP A 105 -28.66 -3.62 5.48
C ASP A 105 -27.54 -4.48 6.09
N PHE A 106 -26.27 -4.19 5.78
CA PHE A 106 -25.14 -4.94 6.30
C PHE A 106 -25.02 -4.80 7.83
N GLU A 107 -25.09 -5.94 8.53
CA GLU A 107 -24.77 -6.04 9.94
C GLU A 107 -23.34 -6.59 10.13
N PRO A 108 -22.44 -5.86 10.80
CA PRO A 108 -21.10 -6.34 11.08
C PRO A 108 -21.08 -7.59 11.97
N GLN A 109 -20.16 -8.52 11.72
CA GLN A 109 -19.99 -9.71 12.54
C GLN A 109 -19.27 -9.39 13.86
N VAL A 110 -20.02 -8.83 14.83
CA VAL A 110 -19.53 -8.50 16.17
C VAL A 110 -19.98 -9.57 17.16
N VAL A 111 -19.04 -10.14 17.91
CA VAL A 111 -19.34 -11.06 19.02
C VAL A 111 -19.23 -10.28 20.32
N CYS A 112 -20.35 -10.11 21.02
CA CYS A 112 -20.41 -9.46 22.33
C CYS A 112 -20.48 -10.49 23.47
N ASP A 113 -19.96 -10.12 24.63
CA ASP A 113 -20.16 -10.88 25.87
C ASP A 113 -21.67 -10.94 26.19
N PRO A 114 -22.27 -12.14 26.34
CA PRO A 114 -23.68 -12.28 26.68
C PRO A 114 -24.07 -11.62 28.02
N PHE A 115 -23.11 -11.32 28.91
CA PHE A 115 -23.33 -10.66 30.19
C PHE A 115 -23.04 -9.15 30.19
N SER A 116 -22.59 -8.60 29.06
CA SER A 116 -22.37 -7.15 28.91
C SER A 116 -23.69 -6.45 28.57
N ASN A 117 -24.16 -5.57 29.46
CA ASN A 117 -25.39 -4.78 29.29
C ASN A 117 -25.32 -3.68 28.20
N LYS A 118 -24.32 -3.71 27.32
CA LYS A 118 -24.25 -2.77 26.19
C LYS A 118 -25.06 -3.33 25.02
N LYS A 119 -26.37 -3.06 25.02
CA LYS A 119 -27.14 -3.12 23.77
C LYS A 119 -26.52 -2.14 22.79
N SER A 120 -25.96 -2.66 21.71
CA SER A 120 -25.50 -1.87 20.56
C SER A 120 -26.66 -0.99 20.09
N SER A 121 -26.49 0.32 20.25
CA SER A 121 -27.34 1.34 19.60
C SER A 121 -26.99 1.44 18.13
#